data_AF-T1G7V4-F1
#
_entry.id   AF-T1G7V4-F1
#
_cell.length_a   1.000
_cell.length_b   1.000
_cell.length_c   1.000
_cell.angle_alpha   90.00
_cell.angle_beta   90.00
_cell.angle_gamma   90.00
#
_symmetry.space_group_name_H-M   'P 1'
#
loop_
_entity.id
_entity.type
_entity.pdbx_description
1 polymer ?
#
loop_
_entity_poly.entity_id
_entity_poly.type
_entity_poly.pdbx_seq_one_letter_code
_entity_poly.pdbx_strand_id
1 'polypeptide(L)'
;MTSSSQQAFVACRVCGDKASGYHYGVTSCEGCKGFFRRSMQKQMEYRCLRDAKCQVMRLNRNRCQYCRFKKCIAVGMSRDCELLKINNLFYLFLLLFKKLKIIIYDYSNYSTNHISESIKTL
;
A
#
# COMPACT_ATOMS: atom_id res chain seq x y z
N MET A 1 -28.16 -12.72 28.36
CA MET A 1 -28.01 -12.17 27.00
C MET A 1 -26.53 -11.84 26.83
N THR A 2 -25.81 -12.60 26.01
CA THR A 2 -24.34 -12.55 25.90
C THR A 2 -23.89 -11.28 25.16
N SER A 3 -23.23 -10.37 25.88
CA SER A 3 -22.49 -9.25 25.31
C SER A 3 -21.20 -9.78 24.66
N SER A 4 -21.26 -10.15 23.38
CA SER A 4 -20.05 -10.38 22.60
C SER A 4 -19.35 -9.04 22.36
N SER A 5 -18.17 -8.90 22.94
CA SER A 5 -17.25 -7.79 22.66
C SER A 5 -16.98 -7.75 21.15
N GLN A 6 -17.55 -6.77 20.45
CA GLN A 6 -17.24 -6.53 19.05
C GLN A 6 -15.78 -6.08 18.96
N GLN A 7 -14.88 -7.02 18.71
CA GLN A 7 -13.48 -6.72 18.49
C GLN A 7 -13.36 -5.90 17.21
N ALA A 8 -13.04 -4.62 17.35
CA ALA A 8 -12.84 -3.72 16.22
C ALA A 8 -11.69 -4.27 15.35
N PHE A 9 -12.01 -4.66 14.12
CA PHE A 9 -11.02 -5.16 13.18
C PHE A 9 -10.40 -4.01 12.38
N VAL A 10 -9.12 -4.15 12.03
CA VAL A 10 -8.45 -3.19 11.14
C VAL A 10 -8.92 -3.41 9.71
N ALA A 11 -9.41 -2.35 9.06
CA ALA A 11 -9.90 -2.42 7.69
C ALA A 11 -8.77 -2.31 6.65
N CYS A 12 -8.94 -2.98 5.52
CA CYS A 12 -8.10 -2.86 4.34
C CYS A 12 -8.30 -1.48 3.71
N ARG A 13 -7.23 -0.71 3.59
CA ARG A 13 -7.25 0.66 3.02
C ARG A 13 -7.74 0.73 1.57
N VAL A 14 -7.67 -0.38 0.83
CA VAL A 14 -8.07 -0.45 -0.58
C VAL A 14 -9.57 -0.72 -0.75
N CYS A 15 -10.13 -1.69 -0.02
CA CYS A 15 -11.48 -2.20 -0.29
C CYS A 15 -12.39 -2.32 0.94
N GLY A 16 -11.91 -1.93 2.13
CA GLY A 16 -12.67 -1.97 3.38
C GLY A 16 -12.86 -3.36 4.00
N ASP A 17 -12.39 -4.43 3.35
CA ASP A 17 -12.42 -5.79 3.90
C ASP A 17 -11.54 -5.92 5.15
N LYS A 18 -11.73 -6.97 5.96
CA LYS A 18 -10.86 -7.26 7.11
C LYS A 18 -9.40 -7.41 6.65
N ALA A 19 -8.52 -6.58 7.19
CA ALA A 19 -7.10 -6.67 6.90
C ALA A 19 -6.49 -7.92 7.55
N SER A 20 -5.52 -8.53 6.87
CA SER A 20 -4.71 -9.63 7.43
C SER A 20 -3.39 -9.12 8.02
N GLY A 21 -3.05 -7.84 7.79
CA GLY A 21 -1.85 -7.19 8.31
C GLY A 21 -1.39 -6.04 7.44
N TYR A 22 -0.15 -5.61 7.65
CA TYR A 22 0.55 -4.65 6.80
C TYR A 22 1.21 -5.38 5.62
N HIS A 23 0.85 -4.98 4.40
CA HIS A 23 1.46 -5.49 3.18
C HIS A 23 1.75 -4.33 2.24
N TYR A 24 2.95 -4.31 1.65
CA TYR A 24 3.39 -3.23 0.75
C TYR A 24 3.25 -1.82 1.37
N GLY A 25 3.45 -1.68 2.68
CA GLY A 25 3.39 -0.38 3.37
C GLY A 25 2.00 0.06 3.87
N VAL A 26 0.93 -0.73 3.69
CA VAL A 26 -0.43 -0.37 4.18
C VAL A 26 -1.17 -1.53 4.80
N THR A 27 -2.20 -1.26 5.62
CA THR A 27 -3.12 -2.32 6.09
C THR A 27 -3.97 -2.82 4.93
N SER A 28 -3.86 -4.12 4.61
CA SER A 28 -4.62 -4.71 3.50
C SER A 28 -5.07 -6.13 3.76
N CYS A 29 -6.12 -6.56 3.05
CA CYS A 29 -6.54 -7.97 3.02
C CYS A 29 -5.67 -8.79 2.04
N GLU A 30 -5.69 -10.11 2.17
CA GLU A 30 -4.96 -11.02 1.27
C GLU A 30 -5.34 -10.83 -0.21
N GLY A 31 -6.61 -10.49 -0.48
CA GLY A 31 -7.08 -10.24 -1.83
C GLY A 31 -6.39 -9.04 -2.50
N CYS A 32 -6.19 -7.93 -1.77
CA CYS A 32 -5.54 -6.73 -2.33
C CYS A 32 -4.02 -6.86 -2.33
N LYS A 33 -3.43 -7.52 -1.33
CA LYS A 33 -2.02 -7.93 -1.32
C LYS A 33 -1.67 -8.74 -2.58
N GLY A 34 -2.37 -9.86 -2.81
CA GLY A 34 -2.08 -10.73 -3.94
C GLY A 34 -2.37 -10.08 -5.30
N PHE A 35 -3.40 -9.24 -5.37
CA PHE A 35 -3.68 -8.45 -6.56
C PHE A 35 -2.52 -7.49 -6.87
N PHE A 36 -2.10 -6.68 -5.90
CA PHE A 36 -1.01 -5.72 -6.07
C PHE A 36 0.29 -6.39 -6.49
N ARG A 37 0.67 -7.50 -5.84
CA ARG A 37 1.84 -8.31 -6.20
C ARG A 37 1.84 -8.69 -7.68
N ARG A 38 0.73 -9.26 -8.17
CA ARG A 38 0.61 -9.70 -9.56
C ARG A 38 0.64 -8.54 -10.55
N SER A 39 -0.01 -7.43 -10.21
CA SER A 39 -0.03 -6.23 -11.04
C SER A 39 1.37 -5.65 -11.22
N MET A 40 2.17 -5.58 -10.14
CA MET A 40 3.54 -5.08 -10.20
C MET A 40 4.52 -6.04 -10.90
N GLN A 41 4.42 -7.35 -10.64
CA GLN A 41 5.34 -8.35 -11.21
C GLN A 41 5.21 -8.49 -12.72
N LYS A 42 3.99 -8.38 -13.24
CA LYS A 42 3.71 -8.52 -14.68
C LYS A 42 3.60 -7.18 -15.40
N GLN A 43 3.90 -6.06 -14.73
CA GLN A 43 3.71 -4.70 -15.24
C GLN A 43 2.35 -4.54 -15.94
N MET A 44 1.28 -4.99 -15.26
CA MET A 44 -0.03 -5.09 -15.90
C MET A 44 -0.58 -3.71 -16.25
N GLU A 45 -0.91 -3.51 -17.52
CA GLU A 45 -1.67 -2.35 -17.97
C GLU A 45 -3.16 -2.67 -17.95
N TYR A 46 -3.89 -2.04 -17.03
CA TYR A 46 -5.33 -2.16 -16.96
C TYR A 46 -6.00 -0.98 -17.64
N ARG A 47 -7.18 -1.21 -18.24
CA ARG A 47 -8.06 -0.15 -18.75
C ARG A 47 -9.38 -0.13 -17.97
N CYS A 48 -9.88 1.06 -17.67
CA CYS A 48 -11.24 1.21 -17.17
C CYS A 48 -12.22 1.32 -18.34
N LEU A 49 -13.35 0.62 -18.26
CA LEU A 49 -14.45 0.71 -19.24
C LEU A 49 -15.50 1.78 -18.86
N ARG A 50 -15.18 2.62 -17.88
CA ARG A 50 -16.00 3.71 -17.34
C ARG A 50 -15.08 4.92 -17.09
N ASP A 51 -15.47 5.83 -16.21
CA ASP A 51 -14.76 7.10 -15.99
C ASP A 51 -13.54 7.02 -15.05
N ALA A 52 -12.89 5.85 -14.93
CA ALA A 52 -11.72 5.69 -14.05
C ALA A 52 -11.98 6.06 -12.55
N LYS A 53 -13.24 6.08 -12.13
CA LYS A 53 -13.73 6.47 -10.78
C LYS A 53 -14.54 5.36 -10.08
N CYS A 54 -14.34 4.10 -10.46
CA CYS A 54 -15.11 2.99 -9.89
C CYS A 54 -14.84 2.87 -8.38
N GLN A 55 -15.89 2.81 -7.58
CA GLN A 55 -15.78 2.54 -6.15
C GLN A 55 -15.25 1.12 -5.91
N VAL A 56 -14.22 0.99 -5.07
CA VAL A 56 -13.57 -0.28 -4.74
C VAL A 56 -13.97 -0.68 -3.31
N MET A 57 -14.78 -1.72 -3.18
CA MET A 57 -15.27 -2.29 -1.92
C MET A 57 -15.12 -3.82 -1.92
N ARG A 58 -15.21 -4.46 -0.75
CA ARG A 58 -15.10 -5.93 -0.59
C ARG A 58 -15.89 -6.71 -1.67
N LEU A 59 -17.15 -6.32 -1.90
CA LEU A 59 -18.08 -7.03 -2.78
C LEU A 59 -17.83 -6.79 -4.27
N ASN A 60 -17.18 -5.69 -4.65
CA ASN A 60 -17.09 -5.25 -6.05
C ASN A 60 -15.65 -4.99 -6.53
N ARG A 61 -14.64 -5.19 -5.68
CA ARG A 61 -13.22 -4.92 -5.98
C ARG A 61 -12.70 -5.62 -7.23
N ASN A 62 -13.33 -6.73 -7.66
CA ASN A 62 -12.93 -7.45 -8.87
C ASN A 62 -13.56 -6.89 -10.16
N ARG A 63 -14.54 -5.98 -10.09
CA ARG A 63 -15.26 -5.44 -11.27
C ARG A 63 -14.40 -4.52 -12.14
N CYS A 64 -13.39 -3.86 -11.58
CA CYS A 64 -12.50 -2.99 -12.35
C CYS A 64 -11.08 -3.06 -11.79
N GLN A 65 -10.20 -3.77 -12.50
CA GLN A 65 -8.80 -3.94 -12.12
C GLN A 65 -8.04 -2.62 -12.17
N TYR A 66 -8.31 -1.76 -13.17
CA TYR A 66 -7.70 -0.43 -13.26
C TYR A 66 -7.97 0.40 -12.00
N CYS A 67 -9.23 0.57 -11.60
CA CYS A 67 -9.57 1.40 -10.45
C CYS A 67 -9.06 0.78 -9.14
N ARG A 68 -9.05 -0.56 -9.05
CA ARG A 68 -8.47 -1.26 -7.90
C ARG A 68 -6.97 -1.01 -7.79
N PHE A 69 -6.23 -1.14 -8.88
CA PHE A 69 -4.78 -0.94 -8.90
C PHE A 69 -4.42 0.52 -8.66
N LYS A 70 -5.12 1.45 -9.31
CA LYS A 70 -5.03 2.89 -9.04
C LYS A 70 -5.27 3.20 -7.56
N LYS A 71 -6.28 2.58 -6.93
CA LYS A 71 -6.54 2.73 -5.50
C LYS A 71 -5.42 2.16 -4.63
N CYS A 72 -4.84 1.01 -4.97
CA CYS A 72 -3.67 0.45 -4.28
C CYS A 72 -2.52 1.47 -4.22
N ILE A 73 -2.15 2.05 -5.36
CA ILE A 73 -1.09 3.07 -5.43
C ILE A 73 -1.51 4.31 -4.64
N ALA A 74 -2.74 4.80 -4.83
CA ALA A 74 -3.23 6.01 -4.17
C ALA A 74 -3.27 5.92 -2.64
N VAL A 75 -3.41 4.72 -2.06
CA VAL A 75 -3.36 4.53 -0.60
C VAL A 75 -1.95 4.29 -0.06
N GLY A 76 -0.93 4.25 -0.93
CA GLY A 76 0.48 4.13 -0.57
C GLY A 76 1.06 2.72 -0.68
N MET A 77 0.46 1.79 -1.45
CA MET A 77 1.10 0.50 -1.69
C MET A 77 2.35 0.66 -2.57
N SER A 78 3.50 0.19 -2.09
CA SER A 78 4.77 0.23 -2.83
C SER A 78 5.52 -1.10 -2.75
N ARG A 79 6.29 -1.43 -3.81
CA ARG A 79 7.22 -2.58 -3.83
C ARG A 79 8.30 -2.44 -2.76
N ASP A 80 8.80 -1.23 -2.55
CA ASP A 80 9.95 -0.97 -1.67
C ASP A 80 9.59 -1.18 -0.19
N CYS A 81 8.31 -1.02 0.15
CA CYS A 81 7.81 -1.18 1.51
C CYS A 81 7.47 -2.63 1.89
N GLU A 82 7.64 -3.62 0.99
CA GLU A 82 7.50 -5.03 1.36
C GLU A 82 8.68 -5.54 2.22
N LEU A 83 9.80 -4.79 2.24
CA LEU A 83 11.02 -5.10 3.01
C LEU A 83 10.89 -4.90 4.53
N LEU A 84 9.78 -4.32 5.02
CA LEU A 84 9.54 -4.16 6.46
C LEU A 84 9.34 -5.49 7.22
N LYS A 85 9.38 -6.63 6.53
CA LYS A 85 9.35 -7.97 7.13
C LYS A 85 10.73 -8.57 7.41
N ILE A 86 11.83 -7.89 7.08
CA ILE A 86 13.18 -8.39 7.39
C ILE A 86 13.42 -8.19 8.88
N ASN A 87 13.35 -9.30 9.64
CA ASN A 87 13.82 -9.55 11.00
C ASN A 87 13.69 -8.41 12.03
N ASN A 88 13.09 -8.72 13.19
CA ASN A 88 12.94 -7.82 14.35
C ASN A 88 14.27 -7.10 14.75
N LEU A 89 15.42 -7.72 14.43
CA LEU A 89 16.76 -7.15 14.61
C LEU A 89 17.10 -5.97 13.67
N PHE A 90 16.59 -5.95 12.43
CA PHE A 90 16.80 -4.86 11.47
C PHE A 90 15.93 -3.64 11.79
N TYR A 91 14.71 -3.86 12.32
CA TYR A 91 13.85 -2.78 12.82
C TYR A 91 14.46 -2.12 14.06
N LEU A 92 15.08 -2.90 14.96
CA LEU A 92 15.83 -2.38 16.09
C LEU A 92 17.07 -1.59 15.62
N PHE A 93 17.75 -2.05 14.57
CA PHE A 93 18.83 -1.31 13.91
C PHE A 93 18.32 0.05 13.39
N LEU A 94 17.25 0.08 12.59
CA LEU A 94 16.62 1.32 12.08
C LEU A 94 16.16 2.28 13.20
N LEU A 95 15.66 1.77 14.33
CA LEU A 95 15.28 2.58 15.49
C LEU A 95 16.50 3.10 16.28
N LEU A 96 17.59 2.34 16.34
CA LEU A 96 18.86 2.77 16.93
C LEU A 96 19.54 3.87 16.08
N PHE A 97 19.48 3.78 14.75
CA PHE A 97 19.97 4.85 13.85
C PHE A 97 19.11 6.12 13.89
N LYS A 98 17.83 6.04 14.26
CA LYS A 98 17.01 7.24 14.50
C LYS A 98 17.43 8.05 15.74
N LYS A 99 18.18 7.46 16.69
CA LYS A 99 18.66 8.16 17.90
C LYS A 99 19.95 8.95 17.67
N LEU A 100 20.74 8.62 16.65
CA LEU A 100 21.79 9.50 16.16
C LEU A 100 21.16 10.44 15.14
N LYS A 101 21.21 11.76 15.39
CA LYS A 101 20.81 12.82 14.43
C LYS A 101 21.72 12.84 13.18
N ILE A 102 21.93 11.71 12.52
CA ILE A 102 22.84 11.53 11.39
C ILE A 102 22.08 10.68 10.37
N ILE A 103 21.54 11.36 9.34
CA ILE A 103 20.91 10.81 8.12
C ILE A 103 19.47 10.25 8.26
N ILE A 104 18.47 11.10 8.57
CA ILE A 104 17.14 11.06 7.89
C ILE A 104 16.57 12.49 7.82
N TYR A 105 17.34 13.41 7.26
CA TYR A 105 16.73 14.46 6.46
C TYR A 105 16.58 13.80 5.09
N ASP A 106 15.40 13.22 4.77
CA ASP A 106 14.94 12.90 3.39
C ASP A 106 14.04 11.64 3.19
N TYR A 107 13.16 11.25 4.13
CA TYR A 107 11.96 10.47 3.69
C TYR A 107 10.94 11.37 2.97
N SER A 108 10.87 12.65 3.36
CA SER A 108 10.04 13.67 2.71
C SER A 108 10.62 14.18 1.39
N ASN A 109 11.95 14.29 1.24
CA ASN A 109 12.55 14.78 -0.02
C ASN A 109 12.84 13.68 -1.06
N TYR A 110 12.90 12.39 -0.67
CA TYR A 110 12.89 11.30 -1.67
C TYR A 110 11.65 11.37 -2.57
N SER A 111 10.51 11.80 -2.00
CA SER A 111 9.26 11.97 -2.76
C SER A 111 9.22 13.23 -3.63
N THR A 112 10.00 14.28 -3.32
CA THR A 112 9.97 15.54 -4.09
C THR A 112 10.95 15.52 -5.26
N ASN A 113 12.13 14.90 -5.11
CA ASN A 113 13.14 14.88 -6.16
C ASN A 113 12.77 13.98 -7.35
N HIS A 114 12.13 12.83 -7.12
CA HIS A 114 11.72 11.91 -8.21
C HIS A 114 10.51 12.43 -9.03
N ILE A 115 9.68 13.31 -8.45
CA ILE A 115 8.62 13.99 -9.22
C ILE A 115 9.23 15.06 -10.14
N SER A 116 10.33 15.71 -9.72
CA SER A 116 10.98 16.78 -10.50
C SER A 116 11.75 16.29 -11.73
N GLU A 117 12.34 15.09 -11.69
CA GLU A 117 13.07 14.52 -12.84
C GLU A 117 12.14 13.88 -13.89
N SER A 118 10.94 13.44 -13.48
CA SER A 118 9.96 12.84 -14.40
C SER A 118 9.17 13.88 -15.21
N ILE A 119 9.24 15.17 -14.85
CA ILE A 119 8.56 16.28 -15.54
C ILE A 119 9.49 17.01 -16.53
N LYS A 120 10.82 16.86 -16.41
CA LYS A 120 11.79 17.50 -17.33
C LYS A 120 12.03 16.75 -18.64
N THR A 121 11.43 15.57 -18.82
CA THR A 121 11.52 14.74 -20.03
C THR A 121 10.17 14.56 -20.73
N LEU A 122 9.18 15.40 -20.39
CA LEU A 122 7.95 15.66 -21.14
C LEU A 122 7.98 17.12 -21.61
#